data_AF-A0A943AYF2-F1
#
_entry.id   AF-A0A943AYF2-F1
#
_cell.length_a   1.000
_cell.length_b   1.000
_cell.length_c   1.000
_cell.angle_alpha   90.00
_cell.angle_beta   90.00
_cell.angle_gamma   90.00
#
_symmetry.space_group_name_H-M   'P 1'
#
loop_
_entity.id
_entity.type
_entity.pdbx_description
1 polymer ?
#
loop_
_entity_poly.entity_id
_entity_poly.type
_entity_poly.pdbx_seq_one_letter_code
_entity_poly.pdbx_strand_id
1 'polypeptide(L)'
;MNRNKSSNPRVKYVLGGFVVLVVLIGTLIYNLISGNKDIKEWDRYMIIGKDNIFVVYEDKLAIKIPFDIQVDKDISFRDLIKVKNYEEVLNRVNGVLPEKVEKFKVIKYGEVDINVKNARNIPEVMINDRRHILTSNMESMFNDLLREKNVKNIANENIIVDILNANGRAGHARRTGEKLHKELGVKFNAANYETNGEQSYVIINDLPKEKVEELVMIIGEKYFKIKEDATIPTLANVVFVLGKEEGKIFNVEVVGDSATAGLYADNLRKDGYNNVTQKKETVKGTDTLINYNKEDYYIAYKIGKKLGIDKFVEKDDLNNKVMVVVE
;
A
#
# COMPACT_ATOMS: atom_id res chain seq x y z
N MET A 1 73.33 -48.18 11.52
CA MET A 1 72.21 -47.31 11.07
C MET A 1 72.49 -46.83 9.65
N ASN A 2 71.67 -47.21 8.66
CA ASN A 2 71.29 -46.29 7.58
C ASN A 2 70.04 -46.83 6.88
N ARG A 3 68.94 -46.06 6.99
CA ARG A 3 67.62 -46.41 6.44
C ARG A 3 67.56 -46.03 4.95
N ASN A 4 67.53 -47.02 4.07
CA ASN A 4 67.17 -46.81 2.66
C ASN A 4 65.67 -46.52 2.54
N LYS A 5 65.34 -45.24 2.27
CA LYS A 5 63.97 -44.80 1.96
C LYS A 5 63.71 -45.07 0.47
N SER A 6 63.16 -46.24 0.17
CA SER A 6 62.50 -46.51 -1.12
C SER A 6 61.24 -45.65 -1.21
N SER A 7 61.27 -44.56 -1.99
CA SER A 7 60.04 -43.81 -2.30
C SER A 7 59.46 -44.34 -3.62
N ASN A 8 58.41 -45.15 -3.51
CA ASN A 8 57.68 -45.68 -4.66
C ASN A 8 57.10 -44.51 -5.50
N PRO A 9 57.40 -44.40 -6.80
CA PRO A 9 56.96 -43.27 -7.64
C PRO A 9 55.44 -43.10 -7.66
N ARG A 10 54.67 -44.20 -7.52
CA ARG A 10 53.20 -44.16 -7.40
C ARG A 10 52.73 -43.38 -6.16
N VAL A 11 53.46 -43.45 -5.05
CA VAL A 11 53.16 -42.70 -3.82
C VAL A 11 53.40 -41.21 -4.04
N LYS A 12 54.41 -40.82 -4.82
CA LYS A 12 54.68 -39.41 -5.16
C LYS A 12 53.56 -38.81 -6.04
N TYR A 13 53.03 -39.58 -6.99
CA TYR A 13 51.92 -39.11 -7.84
C TYR A 13 50.61 -39.00 -7.06
N VAL A 14 50.31 -39.94 -6.17
CA VAL A 14 49.13 -39.87 -5.29
C VAL A 14 49.24 -38.70 -4.30
N LEU A 15 50.42 -38.48 -3.71
CA LEU A 15 50.66 -37.35 -2.82
C LEU A 15 50.56 -36.01 -3.56
N GLY A 16 51.12 -35.92 -4.78
CA GLY A 16 51.02 -34.73 -5.62
C GLY A 16 49.58 -34.41 -6.04
N GLY A 17 48.80 -35.43 -6.43
CA GLY A 17 47.37 -35.27 -6.73
C GLY A 17 46.55 -34.82 -5.52
N PHE A 18 46.87 -35.31 -4.33
CA PHE A 18 46.21 -34.90 -3.10
C PHE A 18 46.50 -33.43 -2.75
N VAL A 19 47.73 -32.96 -2.95
CA VAL A 19 48.09 -31.54 -2.74
C VAL A 19 47.32 -30.63 -3.71
N VAL A 20 47.21 -31.00 -4.98
CA VAL A 20 46.43 -30.23 -5.97
C VAL A 20 44.94 -30.17 -5.59
N LEU A 21 44.38 -31.29 -5.12
CA LEU A 21 43.00 -31.35 -4.66
C LEU A 21 42.76 -30.43 -3.44
N VAL A 22 43.67 -30.43 -2.47
CA VAL A 22 43.58 -29.56 -1.28
C VAL A 22 43.69 -28.09 -1.66
N VAL A 23 44.55 -27.74 -2.63
CA VAL A 23 44.66 -26.36 -3.15
C VAL A 23 43.38 -25.93 -3.87
N LEU A 24 42.78 -26.82 -4.67
CA LEU A 24 41.49 -26.56 -5.34
C LEU A 24 40.35 -26.38 -4.33
N ILE A 25 40.27 -27.24 -3.31
CA ILE A 25 39.26 -27.10 -2.24
C ILE A 25 39.50 -25.81 -1.45
N GLY A 26 40.76 -25.51 -1.12
CA GLY A 26 41.13 -24.28 -0.41
C GLY A 26 40.79 -23.01 -1.18
N THR A 27 41.02 -22.98 -2.49
CA THR A 27 40.62 -21.85 -3.35
C THR A 27 39.11 -21.75 -3.52
N LEU A 28 38.40 -22.88 -3.59
CA LEU A 28 36.93 -22.90 -3.63
C LEU A 28 36.32 -22.35 -2.34
N ILE A 29 36.83 -22.79 -1.19
CA ILE A 29 36.41 -22.32 0.14
C ILE A 29 36.77 -20.84 0.33
N TYR A 30 37.97 -20.44 -0.10
CA TYR A 30 38.38 -19.03 -0.05
C TYR A 30 37.44 -18.14 -0.86
N ASN A 31 37.10 -18.52 -2.10
CA ASN A 31 36.15 -17.78 -2.93
C ASN A 31 34.71 -17.77 -2.37
N LEU A 32 34.28 -18.86 -1.71
CA LEU A 32 32.98 -18.92 -1.03
C LEU A 32 32.93 -17.96 0.18
N ILE A 33 34.01 -17.86 0.96
CA ILE A 33 34.07 -17.03 2.17
C ILE A 33 34.36 -15.56 1.84
N SER A 34 35.29 -15.27 0.93
CA SER A 34 35.65 -13.90 0.55
C SER A 34 34.49 -13.19 -0.15
N GLY A 35 33.75 -13.92 -1.00
CA GLY A 35 32.56 -13.43 -1.67
C GLY A 35 31.43 -12.96 -0.72
N ASN A 36 31.39 -13.36 0.55
CA ASN A 36 30.35 -12.91 1.48
C ASN A 36 30.78 -11.76 2.42
N LYS A 37 32.08 -11.45 2.52
CA LYS A 37 32.58 -10.43 3.47
C LYS A 37 32.27 -8.99 3.04
N ASP A 38 32.27 -8.68 1.75
CA ASP A 38 32.16 -7.29 1.26
C ASP A 38 30.77 -6.65 1.45
N ILE A 39 29.72 -7.44 1.69
CA ILE A 39 28.35 -6.94 1.77
C ILE A 39 28.06 -6.29 3.13
N LYS A 40 28.72 -6.76 4.19
CA LYS A 40 28.48 -6.29 5.57
C LYS A 40 28.85 -4.83 5.80
N GLU A 41 29.62 -4.24 4.90
CA GLU A 41 30.04 -2.83 4.96
C GLU A 41 29.12 -1.90 4.16
N TRP A 42 28.08 -2.43 3.50
CA TRP A 42 27.16 -1.64 2.69
C TRP A 42 25.89 -1.34 3.47
N ASP A 43 25.58 -0.05 3.64
CA ASP A 43 24.34 0.36 4.30
C ASP A 43 23.11 0.13 3.42
N ARG A 44 23.23 0.28 2.10
CA ARG A 44 22.10 0.11 1.16
C ARG A 44 22.55 -0.64 -0.08
N TYR A 45 21.94 -1.78 -0.34
CA TYR A 45 22.37 -2.64 -1.45
C TYR A 45 21.29 -3.60 -1.93
N MET A 46 21.49 -4.11 -3.15
CA MET A 46 20.66 -5.13 -3.78
C MET A 46 21.43 -6.46 -3.90
N ILE A 47 20.81 -7.57 -3.51
CA ILE A 47 21.32 -8.93 -3.78
C ILE A 47 20.42 -9.60 -4.80
N ILE A 48 20.99 -10.00 -5.93
CA ILE A 48 20.31 -10.84 -6.93
C ILE A 48 20.58 -12.31 -6.55
N GLY A 49 19.58 -12.93 -5.93
CA GLY A 49 19.63 -14.31 -5.46
C GLY A 49 19.35 -15.34 -6.56
N LYS A 50 19.01 -16.57 -6.14
CA LYS A 50 18.62 -17.66 -7.04
C LYS A 50 17.22 -17.45 -7.66
N ASP A 51 16.24 -17.09 -6.83
CA ASP A 51 14.83 -16.99 -7.22
C ASP A 51 14.19 -15.63 -6.87
N ASN A 52 14.91 -14.79 -6.12
CA ASN A 52 14.42 -13.51 -5.60
C ASN A 52 15.54 -12.47 -5.63
N ILE A 53 15.15 -11.21 -5.79
CA ILE A 53 16.01 -10.05 -5.52
C ILE A 53 15.74 -9.63 -4.07
N PHE A 54 16.79 -9.30 -3.33
CA PHE A 54 16.67 -8.73 -1.99
C PHE A 54 17.22 -7.32 -2.00
N VAL A 55 16.46 -6.36 -1.51
CA VAL A 55 16.92 -4.98 -1.35
C VAL A 55 17.01 -4.68 0.12
N VAL A 56 18.20 -4.31 0.58
CA VAL A 56 18.52 -4.16 2.00
C VAL A 56 18.80 -2.70 2.30
N TYR A 57 18.17 -2.19 3.36
CA TYR A 57 18.33 -0.86 3.92
C TYR A 57 18.76 -0.96 5.39
N GLU A 58 20.03 -0.69 5.62
CA GLU A 58 20.71 -0.66 6.90
C GLU A 58 20.46 -1.98 7.67
N ASP A 59 20.36 -1.91 9.00
CA ASP A 59 19.92 -3.00 9.85
C ASP A 59 18.38 -3.07 10.00
N LYS A 60 17.62 -2.28 9.23
CA LYS A 60 16.20 -2.00 9.47
C LYS A 60 15.26 -2.83 8.61
N LEU A 61 15.44 -2.82 7.30
CA LEU A 61 14.48 -3.34 6.34
C LEU A 61 15.17 -4.13 5.22
N ALA A 62 14.67 -5.33 4.93
CA ALA A 62 14.94 -6.05 3.69
C ALA A 62 13.64 -6.35 2.95
N ILE A 63 13.63 -6.05 1.64
CA ILE A 63 12.52 -6.28 0.74
C ILE A 63 12.87 -7.44 -0.18
N LYS A 64 12.05 -8.48 -0.17
CA LYS A 64 12.16 -9.62 -1.07
C LYS A 64 11.25 -9.43 -2.27
N ILE A 65 11.84 -9.43 -3.48
CA ILE A 65 11.16 -9.27 -4.76
C ILE A 65 11.30 -10.59 -5.55
N PRO A 66 10.21 -11.38 -5.65
CA PRO A 66 10.17 -12.57 -6.48
C PRO A 66 10.39 -12.27 -7.97
N PHE A 67 11.08 -13.16 -8.68
CA PHE A 67 11.42 -12.95 -10.10
C PHE A 67 10.22 -12.95 -11.05
N ASP A 68 9.11 -13.56 -10.66
CA ASP A 68 7.87 -13.64 -11.44
C ASP A 68 7.01 -12.36 -11.41
N ILE A 69 7.42 -11.37 -10.62
CA ILE A 69 6.82 -10.03 -10.64
C ILE A 69 7.12 -9.33 -11.97
N GLN A 70 6.08 -8.71 -12.53
CA GLN A 70 6.13 -7.90 -13.74
C GLN A 70 6.80 -6.55 -13.46
N VAL A 71 7.74 -6.19 -14.34
CA VAL A 71 8.41 -4.87 -14.38
C VAL A 71 7.72 -3.95 -15.39
N ASP A 72 7.20 -4.55 -16.46
CA ASP A 72 6.38 -3.90 -17.47
C ASP A 72 5.29 -4.90 -17.92
N LYS A 73 4.42 -4.52 -18.86
CA LYS A 73 3.29 -5.35 -19.32
C LYS A 73 3.70 -6.78 -19.67
N ASP A 74 4.85 -6.98 -20.32
CA ASP A 74 5.27 -8.27 -20.88
C ASP A 74 6.62 -8.79 -20.35
N ILE A 75 7.26 -8.06 -19.43
CA ILE A 75 8.62 -8.38 -18.97
C ILE A 75 8.61 -8.54 -17.45
N SER A 76 9.02 -9.72 -16.98
CA SER A 76 9.25 -9.98 -15.56
C SER A 76 10.70 -9.74 -15.14
N PHE A 77 10.96 -9.63 -13.83
CA PHE A 77 12.34 -9.59 -13.32
C PHE A 77 13.13 -10.85 -13.72
N ARG A 78 12.47 -12.00 -13.86
CA ARG A 78 13.06 -13.24 -14.35
C ARG A 78 13.66 -13.03 -15.74
N ASP A 79 12.96 -12.33 -16.62
CA ASP A 79 13.39 -12.14 -18.00
C ASP A 79 14.56 -11.15 -18.07
N LEU A 80 14.55 -10.07 -17.28
CA LEU A 80 15.69 -9.16 -17.17
C LEU A 80 16.96 -9.86 -16.66
N ILE A 81 16.81 -10.73 -15.65
CA ILE A 81 17.95 -11.44 -15.05
C ILE A 81 18.56 -12.47 -16.01
N LYS A 82 17.77 -13.06 -16.91
CA LYS A 82 18.27 -13.97 -17.96
C LYS A 82 19.22 -13.25 -18.93
N VAL A 83 18.97 -11.97 -19.22
CA VAL A 83 19.82 -11.13 -20.09
C VAL A 83 21.17 -10.81 -19.43
N LYS A 84 21.29 -10.99 -18.10
CA LYS A 84 22.50 -10.75 -17.29
C LYS A 84 22.99 -9.29 -17.30
N ASN A 85 22.14 -8.34 -17.70
CA ASN A 85 22.38 -6.91 -17.55
C ASN A 85 21.96 -6.45 -16.15
N TYR A 86 22.81 -6.68 -15.15
CA TYR A 86 22.45 -6.46 -13.75
C TYR A 86 22.33 -4.98 -13.35
N GLU A 87 23.00 -4.09 -14.07
CA GLU A 87 22.80 -2.63 -13.96
C GLU A 87 21.38 -2.23 -14.38
N GLU A 88 20.87 -2.82 -15.46
CA GLU A 88 19.47 -2.60 -15.88
C GLU A 88 18.49 -3.15 -14.85
N VAL A 89 18.76 -4.32 -14.26
CA VAL A 89 17.94 -4.86 -13.17
C VAL A 89 17.90 -3.88 -11.99
N LEU A 90 19.04 -3.34 -11.57
CA LEU A 90 19.13 -2.34 -10.51
C LEU A 90 18.31 -1.09 -10.84
N ASN A 91 18.45 -0.57 -12.06
CA ASN A 91 17.70 0.60 -12.52
C ASN A 91 16.19 0.37 -12.51
N ARG A 92 15.73 -0.82 -12.90
CA ARG A 92 14.31 -1.18 -12.88
C ARG A 92 13.76 -1.31 -11.46
N VAL A 93 14.53 -1.91 -10.55
CA VAL A 93 14.19 -1.98 -9.12
C VAL A 93 14.14 -0.57 -8.50
N ASN A 94 15.13 0.28 -8.75
CA ASN A 94 15.15 1.66 -8.27
C ASN A 94 14.06 2.56 -8.88
N GLY A 95 13.49 2.17 -10.02
CA GLY A 95 12.38 2.87 -10.65
C GLY A 95 11.04 2.69 -9.91
N VAL A 96 10.93 1.65 -9.09
CA VAL A 96 9.71 1.36 -8.32
C VAL A 96 9.88 1.66 -6.84
N LEU A 97 11.09 1.53 -6.28
CA LEU A 97 11.29 1.73 -4.84
C LEU A 97 11.30 3.23 -4.45
N PRO A 98 10.69 3.60 -3.31
CA PRO A 98 10.74 4.94 -2.72
C PRO A 98 12.16 5.45 -2.43
N GLU A 99 13.05 4.56 -1.99
CA GLU A 99 14.45 4.87 -1.67
C GLU A 99 15.35 4.04 -2.58
N LYS A 100 16.29 4.67 -3.28
CA LYS A 100 17.17 3.98 -4.23
C LYS A 100 18.36 3.32 -3.52
N VAL A 101 18.91 2.28 -4.15
CA VAL A 101 20.17 1.66 -3.76
C VAL A 101 21.16 1.70 -4.93
N GLU A 102 22.45 1.85 -4.65
CA GLU A 102 23.46 2.03 -5.73
C GLU A 102 24.33 0.79 -5.94
N LYS A 103 24.47 -0.04 -4.90
CA LYS A 103 25.36 -1.20 -4.92
C LYS A 103 24.55 -2.46 -5.13
N PHE A 104 25.09 -3.40 -5.90
CA PHE A 104 24.49 -4.72 -6.04
C PHE A 104 25.51 -5.85 -6.00
N LYS A 105 25.04 -7.04 -5.65
CA LYS A 105 25.82 -8.28 -5.70
C LYS A 105 24.97 -9.44 -6.19
N VAL A 106 25.59 -10.37 -6.91
CA VAL A 106 24.92 -11.56 -7.44
C VAL A 106 25.34 -12.78 -6.65
N ILE A 107 24.39 -13.45 -5.98
CA ILE A 107 24.63 -14.63 -5.15
C ILE A 107 23.66 -15.73 -5.60
N LYS A 108 24.11 -16.58 -6.54
CA LYS A 108 23.29 -17.66 -7.11
C LYS A 108 23.37 -18.98 -6.34
N TYR A 109 24.33 -19.11 -5.43
CA TYR A 109 24.62 -20.31 -4.67
C TYR A 109 24.90 -19.94 -3.20
N GLY A 110 24.31 -20.69 -2.27
CA GLY A 110 24.34 -20.39 -0.84
C GLY A 110 23.09 -19.65 -0.36
N GLU A 111 22.82 -19.72 0.95
CA GLU A 111 21.76 -18.92 1.58
C GLU A 111 22.22 -17.47 1.74
N VAL A 112 21.35 -16.54 1.39
CA VAL A 112 21.58 -15.11 1.60
C VAL A 112 21.18 -14.81 3.03
N ASP A 113 22.15 -14.75 3.95
CA ASP A 113 21.93 -14.34 5.33
C ASP A 113 21.79 -12.80 5.38
N ILE A 114 20.56 -12.32 5.57
CA ILE A 114 20.23 -10.90 5.66
C ILE A 114 19.86 -10.60 7.10
N ASN A 115 20.81 -10.04 7.85
CA ASN A 115 20.62 -9.67 9.25
C ASN A 115 19.95 -8.28 9.36
N VAL A 116 18.62 -8.24 9.21
CA VAL A 116 17.81 -7.03 9.39
C VAL A 116 16.72 -7.25 10.43
N LYS A 117 16.28 -6.17 11.07
CA LYS A 117 15.15 -6.18 12.02
C LYS A 117 13.85 -6.63 11.36
N ASN A 118 13.58 -6.17 10.13
CA ASN A 118 12.35 -6.47 9.40
C ASN A 118 12.65 -7.00 8.00
N ALA A 119 12.21 -8.22 7.71
CA ALA A 119 12.17 -8.75 6.36
C ALA A 119 10.71 -8.83 5.87
N ARG A 120 10.44 -8.24 4.71
CA ARG A 120 9.10 -8.21 4.10
C ARG A 120 9.19 -8.64 2.64
N ASN A 121 8.12 -9.27 2.14
CA ASN A 121 7.93 -9.39 0.70
C ASN A 121 7.52 -8.02 0.15
N ILE A 122 7.89 -7.74 -1.09
CA ILE A 122 7.38 -6.55 -1.77
C ILE A 122 5.85 -6.62 -1.85
N PRO A 123 5.13 -5.53 -1.53
CA PRO A 123 3.69 -5.46 -1.73
C PRO A 123 3.34 -5.73 -3.19
N GLU A 124 2.35 -6.58 -3.42
CA GLU A 124 1.99 -7.04 -4.75
C GLU A 124 0.49 -7.26 -4.90
N VAL A 125 0.03 -7.22 -6.14
CA VAL A 125 -1.35 -7.50 -6.53
C VAL A 125 -1.37 -8.38 -7.78
N MET A 126 -2.34 -9.28 -7.85
CA MET A 126 -2.61 -10.09 -9.04
C MET A 126 -3.56 -9.33 -9.97
N ILE A 127 -3.11 -9.01 -11.19
CA ILE A 127 -3.95 -8.41 -12.24
C ILE A 127 -3.79 -9.28 -13.49
N ASN A 128 -4.90 -9.78 -14.03
CA ASN A 128 -4.91 -10.66 -15.21
C ASN A 128 -3.93 -11.85 -15.07
N ASP A 129 -3.97 -12.53 -13.93
CA ASP A 129 -3.08 -13.66 -13.57
C ASP A 129 -1.57 -13.35 -13.56
N ARG A 130 -1.20 -12.06 -13.55
CA ARG A 130 0.19 -11.60 -13.44
C ARG A 130 0.40 -10.86 -12.12
N ARG A 131 1.56 -11.06 -11.50
CA ARG A 131 1.97 -10.38 -10.25
C ARG A 131 2.55 -9.01 -10.58
N HIS A 132 1.97 -7.95 -10.03
CA HIS A 132 2.45 -6.58 -10.19
C HIS A 132 2.84 -6.01 -8.84
N ILE A 133 3.83 -5.11 -8.82
CA ILE A 133 4.20 -4.37 -7.61
C ILE A 133 3.07 -3.41 -7.26
N LEU A 134 2.59 -3.52 -6.02
CA LEU A 134 1.58 -2.61 -5.47
C LEU A 134 2.29 -1.38 -4.92
N THR A 135 2.54 -0.40 -5.79
CA THR A 135 3.30 0.81 -5.43
C THR A 135 2.62 1.64 -4.36
N SER A 136 1.28 1.59 -4.26
CA SER A 136 0.52 2.24 -3.21
C SER A 136 1.02 1.85 -1.83
N ASN A 137 1.05 0.54 -1.56
CA ASN A 137 1.42 -0.08 -0.28
C ASN A 137 2.91 -0.01 0.06
N MET A 138 3.72 0.46 -0.89
CA MET A 138 5.17 0.51 -0.71
C MET A 138 5.59 1.75 0.10
N GLU A 139 4.95 2.90 -0.11
CA GLU A 139 5.30 4.11 0.67
C GLU A 139 4.97 3.95 2.16
N SER A 140 3.81 3.39 2.52
CA SER A 140 3.50 3.12 3.94
C SER A 140 4.49 2.16 4.58
N MET A 141 4.83 1.06 3.89
CA MET A 141 5.80 0.09 4.39
C MET A 141 7.15 0.75 4.68
N PHE A 142 7.63 1.65 3.80
CA PHE A 142 8.86 2.39 4.02
C PHE A 142 8.74 3.39 5.16
N ASN A 143 7.62 4.10 5.28
CA ASN A 143 7.38 5.04 6.36
C ASN A 143 7.33 4.34 7.73
N ASP A 144 6.76 3.13 7.80
CA ASP A 144 6.61 2.38 9.05
C ASP A 144 7.88 1.65 9.48
N LEU A 145 8.64 1.12 8.51
CA LEU A 145 9.75 0.20 8.78
C LEU A 145 11.14 0.81 8.59
N LEU A 146 11.26 1.91 7.84
CA LEU A 146 12.55 2.52 7.50
C LEU A 146 12.68 3.97 7.97
N ARG A 147 11.69 4.82 7.67
CA ARG A 147 11.71 6.24 8.05
C ARG A 147 11.24 6.41 9.50
N GLU A 148 11.74 7.44 10.18
CA GLU A 148 11.24 7.76 11.53
C GLU A 148 9.76 8.17 11.44
N LYS A 149 8.98 7.80 12.48
CA LYS A 149 7.50 7.82 12.57
C LYS A 149 6.77 9.13 12.23
N ASN A 150 7.46 10.18 11.79
CA ASN A 150 6.93 11.53 11.60
C ASN A 150 6.78 12.00 10.15
N VAL A 151 6.96 11.14 9.14
CA VAL A 151 6.79 11.54 7.72
C VAL A 151 5.66 10.72 7.06
N LYS A 152 4.41 11.03 7.41
CA LYS A 152 3.21 10.55 6.66
C LYS A 152 2.81 11.50 5.53
N ASN A 153 3.76 12.27 4.97
CA ASN A 153 3.43 13.24 3.94
C ASN A 153 3.59 12.60 2.55
N ILE A 154 2.59 11.84 2.11
CA ILE A 154 2.52 11.35 0.74
C ILE A 154 2.15 12.53 -0.15
N ALA A 155 3.03 12.86 -1.10
CA ALA A 155 2.79 13.90 -2.09
C ALA A 155 1.60 13.51 -2.97
N ASN A 156 0.71 14.47 -3.27
CA ASN A 156 -0.56 14.17 -3.92
C ASN A 156 -0.38 13.57 -5.33
N GLU A 157 0.66 13.96 -6.06
CA GLU A 157 1.02 13.44 -7.38
C GLU A 157 1.38 11.95 -7.40
N ASN A 158 1.65 11.38 -6.23
CA ASN A 158 1.95 9.97 -6.04
C ASN A 158 0.71 9.16 -5.63
N ILE A 159 -0.40 9.82 -5.33
CA ILE A 159 -1.68 9.17 -5.01
C ILE A 159 -2.36 8.77 -6.31
N ILE A 160 -2.68 7.48 -6.44
CA ILE A 160 -3.49 6.91 -7.52
C ILE A 160 -4.88 6.61 -6.97
N VAL A 161 -5.90 7.18 -7.60
CA VAL A 161 -7.31 7.03 -7.22
C VAL A 161 -8.07 6.30 -8.33
N ASP A 162 -8.67 5.16 -8.01
CA ASP A 162 -9.61 4.52 -8.93
C ASP A 162 -11.03 5.02 -8.63
N ILE A 163 -11.75 5.39 -9.70
CA ILE A 163 -13.12 5.90 -9.60
C ILE A 163 -14.00 5.04 -10.48
N LEU A 164 -14.86 4.26 -9.84
CA LEU A 164 -15.70 3.27 -10.48
C LEU A 164 -17.15 3.75 -10.49
N ASN A 165 -17.71 3.85 -11.68
CA ASN A 165 -19.08 4.29 -11.87
C ASN A 165 -20.07 3.13 -11.63
N ALA A 166 -20.79 3.16 -10.52
CA ALA A 166 -21.89 2.24 -10.22
C ALA A 166 -23.27 2.93 -10.32
N ASN A 167 -23.34 4.17 -10.80
CA ASN A 167 -24.58 4.93 -10.85
C ASN A 167 -25.24 4.98 -12.23
N GLY A 168 -24.59 4.42 -13.26
CA GLY A 168 -25.11 4.37 -14.62
C GLY A 168 -25.10 5.71 -15.37
N ARG A 169 -24.58 6.81 -14.79
CA ARG A 169 -24.51 8.12 -15.43
C ARG A 169 -23.25 8.22 -16.29
N ALA A 170 -23.42 8.39 -17.59
CA ALA A 170 -22.30 8.43 -18.53
C ALA A 170 -21.27 9.52 -18.19
N GLY A 171 -19.99 9.14 -18.21
CA GLY A 171 -18.84 10.01 -17.94
C GLY A 171 -18.73 10.53 -16.50
N HIS A 172 -19.54 10.04 -15.57
CA HIS A 172 -19.56 10.55 -14.19
C HIS A 172 -18.25 10.31 -13.44
N ALA A 173 -17.76 9.06 -13.42
CA ALA A 173 -16.47 8.73 -12.82
C ALA A 173 -15.31 9.56 -13.41
N ARG A 174 -15.32 9.77 -14.73
CA ARG A 174 -14.30 10.59 -15.41
C ARG A 174 -14.33 12.04 -14.93
N ARG A 175 -15.51 12.68 -14.88
CA ARG A 175 -15.64 14.06 -14.41
C ARG A 175 -15.22 14.20 -12.94
N THR A 176 -15.58 13.23 -12.10
CA THR A 176 -15.15 13.21 -10.69
C THR A 176 -13.62 13.11 -10.59
N GLY A 177 -12.99 12.27 -11.40
CA GLY A 177 -11.53 12.15 -11.42
C GLY A 177 -10.81 13.38 -11.97
N GLU A 178 -11.33 13.99 -13.03
CA GLU A 178 -10.79 15.25 -13.55
C GLU A 178 -10.87 16.37 -12.51
N LYS A 179 -11.94 16.41 -11.70
CA LYS A 179 -12.06 17.35 -10.58
C LYS A 179 -10.99 17.10 -9.50
N LEU A 180 -10.81 15.85 -9.07
CA LEU A 180 -9.77 15.48 -8.10
C LEU A 180 -8.37 15.81 -8.59
N HIS A 181 -8.07 15.49 -9.86
CA HIS A 181 -6.80 15.83 -10.48
C HIS A 181 -6.55 17.33 -10.49
N LYS A 182 -7.56 18.14 -10.86
CA LYS A 182 -7.46 19.60 -10.91
C LYS A 182 -7.24 20.22 -9.54
N GLU A 183 -7.94 19.74 -8.52
CA GLU A 183 -7.93 20.36 -7.18
C GLU A 183 -6.78 19.87 -6.30
N LEU A 184 -6.33 18.62 -6.46
CA LEU A 184 -5.31 18.02 -5.60
C LEU A 184 -4.05 17.55 -6.35
N GLY A 185 -4.06 17.45 -7.66
CA GLY A 185 -2.92 16.94 -8.45
C GLY A 185 -2.78 15.41 -8.45
N VAL A 186 -3.76 14.68 -7.93
CA VAL A 186 -3.72 13.21 -7.86
C VAL A 186 -3.84 12.57 -9.25
N LYS A 187 -3.28 11.37 -9.41
CA LYS A 187 -3.52 10.54 -10.60
C LYS A 187 -4.82 9.77 -10.40
N PHE A 188 -5.57 9.55 -11.48
CA PHE A 188 -6.79 8.77 -11.39
C PHE A 188 -7.02 7.87 -12.60
N ASN A 189 -7.72 6.77 -12.36
CA ASN A 189 -8.35 5.97 -13.40
C ASN A 189 -9.87 6.02 -13.22
N ALA A 190 -10.59 6.08 -14.33
CA ALA A 190 -12.04 6.07 -14.32
C ALA A 190 -12.56 4.90 -15.15
N ALA A 191 -13.44 4.09 -14.57
CA ALA A 191 -14.06 2.95 -15.23
C ALA A 191 -15.52 2.79 -14.80
N ASN A 192 -16.25 1.90 -15.47
CA ASN A 192 -17.54 1.46 -14.99
C ASN A 192 -17.35 0.32 -13.99
N TYR A 193 -18.15 0.31 -12.94
CA TYR A 193 -18.24 -0.83 -12.03
C TYR A 193 -19.11 -1.93 -12.67
N GLU A 194 -18.83 -3.19 -12.35
CA GLU A 194 -19.52 -4.34 -12.98
C GLU A 194 -21.03 -4.32 -12.74
N THR A 195 -21.45 -3.81 -11.58
CA THR A 195 -22.86 -3.75 -11.17
C THR A 195 -23.25 -2.34 -10.77
N ASN A 196 -24.45 -1.90 -11.15
CA ASN A 196 -24.99 -0.67 -10.60
C ASN A 196 -25.37 -0.85 -9.12
N GLY A 197 -25.19 0.20 -8.32
CA GLY A 197 -25.47 0.19 -6.89
C GLY A 197 -26.06 1.53 -6.41
N GLU A 198 -26.89 1.46 -5.37
CA GLU A 198 -27.48 2.65 -4.76
C GLU A 198 -26.50 3.35 -3.80
N GLN A 199 -25.68 2.58 -3.09
CA GLN A 199 -24.74 3.11 -2.11
C GLN A 199 -23.36 3.36 -2.72
N SER A 200 -22.74 4.46 -2.29
CA SER A 200 -21.34 4.76 -2.58
C SER A 200 -20.45 4.13 -1.52
N TYR A 201 -19.25 3.71 -1.89
CA TYR A 201 -18.29 3.19 -0.92
C TYR A 201 -16.85 3.52 -1.30
N VAL A 202 -15.99 3.49 -0.29
CA VAL A 202 -14.56 3.74 -0.38
C VAL A 202 -13.82 2.50 0.12
N ILE A 203 -12.82 2.08 -0.65
CA ILE A 203 -11.90 1.00 -0.30
C ILE A 203 -10.53 1.63 -0.17
N ILE A 204 -9.95 1.56 1.03
CA ILE A 204 -8.66 2.19 1.34
C ILE A 204 -7.61 1.09 1.33
N ASN A 205 -6.79 1.05 0.29
CA ASN A 205 -5.73 0.05 0.16
C ASN A 205 -4.49 0.49 0.94
N ASP A 206 -4.06 1.73 0.69
CA ASP A 206 -2.98 2.37 1.43
C ASP A 206 -2.98 3.88 1.22
N LEU A 207 -3.72 4.56 2.07
CA LEU A 207 -3.72 6.02 2.14
C LEU A 207 -4.03 6.48 3.57
N PRO A 208 -3.27 7.46 4.12
CA PRO A 208 -3.58 8.03 5.42
C PRO A 208 -4.99 8.57 5.47
N LYS A 209 -5.62 8.46 6.64
CA LYS A 209 -7.01 8.86 6.87
C LYS A 209 -7.27 10.31 6.42
N GLU A 210 -6.36 11.21 6.76
CA GLU A 210 -6.43 12.64 6.45
C GLU A 210 -6.44 12.89 4.93
N LYS A 211 -5.71 12.08 4.16
CA LYS A 211 -5.69 12.16 2.69
C LYS A 211 -6.97 11.62 2.08
N VAL A 212 -7.57 10.57 2.64
CA VAL A 212 -8.88 10.10 2.20
C VAL A 212 -9.96 11.14 2.52
N GLU A 213 -9.88 11.80 3.68
CA GLU A 213 -10.77 12.90 4.06
C GLU A 213 -10.73 14.06 3.04
N GLU A 214 -9.54 14.48 2.60
CA GLU A 214 -9.36 15.50 1.54
C GLU A 214 -10.07 15.07 0.24
N LEU A 215 -9.86 13.84 -0.22
CA LEU A 215 -10.46 13.30 -1.45
C LEU A 215 -11.99 13.25 -1.35
N VAL A 216 -12.50 12.71 -0.24
CA VAL A 216 -13.94 12.53 0.00
C VAL A 216 -14.67 13.87 -0.05
N MET A 217 -14.10 14.95 0.48
CA MET A 217 -14.73 16.28 0.48
C MET A 217 -14.91 16.88 -0.92
N ILE A 218 -14.08 16.51 -1.89
CA ILE A 218 -14.17 17.00 -3.27
C ILE A 218 -15.22 16.23 -4.07
N ILE A 219 -15.38 14.94 -3.76
CA ILE A 219 -16.33 14.05 -4.43
C ILE A 219 -17.78 14.39 -3.99
N GLY A 220 -18.73 14.36 -4.92
CA GLY A 220 -20.10 14.85 -4.69
C GLY A 220 -21.01 13.90 -3.92
N GLU A 221 -20.74 12.60 -3.98
CA GLU A 221 -21.47 11.53 -3.30
C GLU A 221 -21.41 11.69 -1.78
N LYS A 222 -22.54 11.60 -1.10
CA LYS A 222 -22.69 11.92 0.33
C LYS A 222 -22.49 10.72 1.24
N TYR A 223 -22.85 9.53 0.78
CA TYR A 223 -22.99 8.34 1.60
C TYR A 223 -21.87 7.34 1.33
N PHE A 224 -20.62 7.76 1.51
CA PHE A 224 -19.47 6.88 1.39
C PHE A 224 -19.33 5.98 2.61
N LYS A 225 -19.64 4.70 2.43
CA LYS A 225 -19.29 3.65 3.41
C LYS A 225 -17.88 3.13 3.21
N ILE A 226 -17.17 2.82 4.29
CA ILE A 226 -15.89 2.11 4.25
C ILE A 226 -16.17 0.64 4.00
N LYS A 227 -15.46 0.04 3.04
CA LYS A 227 -15.55 -1.39 2.73
C LYS A 227 -14.17 -2.02 2.83
N GLU A 228 -13.95 -2.81 3.89
CA GLU A 228 -12.66 -3.45 4.20
C GLU A 228 -12.43 -4.73 3.35
N ASP A 229 -13.49 -5.49 3.03
CA ASP A 229 -13.39 -6.82 2.38
C ASP A 229 -13.52 -6.79 0.84
N ALA A 230 -13.30 -5.66 0.19
CA ALA A 230 -13.45 -5.57 -1.26
C ALA A 230 -12.16 -5.96 -1.99
N THR A 231 -12.16 -7.15 -2.59
CA THR A 231 -11.05 -7.66 -3.40
C THR A 231 -11.06 -7.08 -4.82
N ILE A 232 -10.99 -5.77 -4.97
CA ILE A 232 -10.80 -5.15 -6.29
C ILE A 232 -9.30 -5.19 -6.60
N PRO A 233 -8.83 -6.01 -7.56
CA PRO A 233 -7.41 -6.07 -7.91
C PRO A 233 -7.01 -4.77 -8.61
N THR A 234 -6.40 -3.86 -7.86
CA THR A 234 -6.01 -2.53 -8.35
C THR A 234 -4.65 -2.12 -7.81
N LEU A 235 -3.98 -1.23 -8.55
CA LEU A 235 -2.76 -0.53 -8.14
C LEU A 235 -3.05 0.79 -7.40
N ALA A 236 -4.32 1.18 -7.29
CA ALA A 236 -4.72 2.44 -6.67
C ALA A 236 -4.55 2.42 -5.14
N ASN A 237 -4.19 3.57 -4.57
CA ASN A 237 -4.13 3.80 -3.12
C ASN A 237 -5.52 3.74 -2.48
N VAL A 238 -6.53 4.19 -3.22
CA VAL A 238 -7.92 4.24 -2.78
C VAL A 238 -8.85 4.07 -3.98
N VAL A 239 -9.95 3.36 -3.77
CA VAL A 239 -10.99 3.14 -4.76
C VAL A 239 -12.29 3.78 -4.28
N PHE A 240 -12.89 4.64 -5.10
CA PHE A 240 -14.22 5.17 -4.89
C PHE A 240 -15.20 4.51 -5.85
N VAL A 241 -16.22 3.86 -5.30
CA VAL A 241 -17.36 3.38 -6.09
C VAL A 241 -18.52 4.34 -5.91
N LEU A 242 -18.94 4.95 -7.02
CA LEU A 242 -19.94 6.01 -7.04
C LEU A 242 -21.32 5.40 -7.25
N GLY A 243 -22.12 5.33 -6.19
CA GLY A 243 -23.51 4.87 -6.22
C GLY A 243 -24.47 5.93 -6.75
N LYS A 244 -25.72 5.54 -7.03
CA LYS A 244 -26.75 6.49 -7.46
C LYS A 244 -27.15 7.47 -6.36
N GLU A 245 -27.12 7.01 -5.12
CA GLU A 245 -27.64 7.71 -3.94
C GLU A 245 -29.09 8.18 -4.11
N GLU A 246 -29.89 7.40 -4.84
CA GLU A 246 -31.29 7.69 -5.09
C GLU A 246 -32.15 7.05 -3.97
N GLY A 247 -33.11 7.81 -3.43
CA GLY A 247 -33.98 7.35 -2.34
C GLY A 247 -33.39 7.49 -0.93
N LYS A 248 -34.02 6.80 0.03
CA LYS A 248 -33.72 6.89 1.48
C LYS A 248 -32.76 5.78 1.91
N ILE A 249 -31.54 5.81 1.35
CA ILE A 249 -30.55 4.74 1.54
C ILE A 249 -29.76 4.80 2.86
N PHE A 250 -29.85 5.92 3.59
CA PHE A 250 -29.10 6.17 4.82
C PHE A 250 -29.86 7.16 5.70
N ASN A 251 -29.96 6.93 7.00
CA ASN A 251 -30.69 7.82 7.91
C ASN A 251 -29.75 8.83 8.61
N VAL A 252 -30.14 10.10 8.64
CA VAL A 252 -29.46 11.12 9.45
C VAL A 252 -30.44 11.60 10.50
N GLU A 253 -30.19 11.28 11.76
CA GLU A 253 -31.02 11.69 12.89
C GLU A 253 -30.38 12.90 13.57
N VAL A 254 -31.11 14.00 13.66
CA VAL A 254 -30.72 15.17 14.47
C VAL A 254 -31.50 15.11 15.77
N VAL A 255 -30.80 14.92 16.88
CA VAL A 255 -31.39 14.80 18.22
C VAL A 255 -31.14 16.10 18.97
N GLY A 256 -32.23 16.76 19.36
CA GLY A 256 -32.20 18.03 20.08
C GLY A 256 -33.48 18.83 19.84
N ASP A 257 -33.92 19.55 20.87
CA ASP A 257 -35.08 20.44 20.82
C ASP A 257 -34.70 21.92 20.62
N SER A 258 -33.40 22.21 20.43
CA SER A 258 -32.92 23.57 20.19
C SER A 258 -33.22 24.06 18.76
N ALA A 259 -33.28 25.38 18.58
CA ALA A 259 -33.43 25.98 17.24
C ALA A 259 -32.27 25.59 16.31
N THR A 260 -31.07 25.40 16.88
CA THR A 260 -29.87 24.90 16.18
C THR A 260 -30.10 23.50 15.60
N ALA A 261 -30.72 22.59 16.35
CA ALA A 261 -31.07 21.26 15.86
C ALA A 261 -32.00 21.32 14.64
N GLY A 262 -32.99 22.23 14.67
CA GLY A 262 -33.85 22.50 13.51
C GLY A 262 -33.06 23.02 12.30
N LEU A 263 -32.17 24.00 12.51
CA LEU A 263 -31.32 24.56 11.46
C LEU A 263 -30.40 23.51 10.82
N TYR A 264 -29.79 22.63 11.63
CA TYR A 264 -28.95 21.55 11.12
C TYR A 264 -29.75 20.57 10.26
N ALA A 265 -30.94 20.17 10.72
CA ALA A 265 -31.80 19.28 9.94
C ALA A 265 -32.18 19.91 8.58
N ASP A 266 -32.51 21.20 8.57
CA ASP A 266 -32.88 21.91 7.34
C ASP A 266 -31.69 22.12 6.39
N ASN A 267 -30.50 22.43 6.91
CA ASN A 267 -29.30 22.56 6.10
C ASN A 267 -28.93 21.25 5.43
N LEU A 268 -29.00 20.13 6.15
CA LEU A 268 -28.74 18.80 5.58
C LEU A 268 -29.76 18.45 4.49
N ARG A 269 -31.05 18.74 4.68
CA ARG A 269 -32.05 18.54 3.62
C ARG A 269 -31.75 19.37 2.38
N LYS A 270 -31.40 20.65 2.55
CA LYS A 270 -31.04 21.56 1.45
C LYS A 270 -29.81 21.09 0.69
N ASP A 271 -28.85 20.49 1.39
CA ASP A 271 -27.64 19.93 0.79
C ASP A 271 -27.88 18.61 0.05
N GLY A 272 -29.10 18.05 0.10
CA GLY A 272 -29.49 16.84 -0.60
C GLY A 272 -29.26 15.56 0.18
N TYR A 273 -29.28 15.62 1.52
CA TYR A 273 -29.43 14.43 2.35
C TYR A 273 -30.92 14.01 2.35
N ASN A 274 -31.21 12.77 1.92
CA ASN A 274 -32.54 12.35 1.47
C ASN A 274 -33.43 11.80 2.60
N ASN A 275 -32.86 11.51 3.77
CA ASN A 275 -33.59 10.95 4.90
C ASN A 275 -33.11 11.56 6.23
N VAL A 276 -33.38 12.86 6.39
CA VAL A 276 -33.05 13.61 7.60
C VAL A 276 -34.27 13.71 8.53
N THR A 277 -34.17 13.14 9.71
CA THR A 277 -35.20 13.20 10.75
C THR A 277 -34.72 14.03 11.95
N GLN A 278 -35.64 14.78 12.57
CA GLN A 278 -35.35 15.47 13.84
C GLN A 278 -36.10 14.78 14.96
N LYS A 279 -35.40 14.38 16.02
CA LYS A 279 -35.98 13.89 17.27
C LYS A 279 -35.87 14.99 18.31
N LYS A 280 -37.03 15.52 18.70
CA LYS A 280 -37.14 16.56 19.74
C LYS A 280 -37.00 15.91 21.11
N GLU A 281 -35.76 15.75 21.54
CA GLU A 281 -35.41 15.22 22.85
C GLU A 281 -34.59 16.28 23.59
N THR A 282 -34.83 16.42 24.89
CA THR A 282 -34.05 17.33 25.73
C THR A 282 -32.68 16.71 25.99
N VAL A 283 -31.67 17.24 25.34
CA VAL A 283 -30.27 16.91 25.54
C VAL A 283 -29.67 17.93 26.52
N LYS A 284 -28.96 17.49 27.57
CA LYS A 284 -28.34 18.37 28.56
C LYS A 284 -26.96 17.88 28.97
N GLY A 285 -25.99 18.78 29.03
CA GLY A 285 -24.66 18.50 29.55
C GLY A 285 -23.79 17.67 28.59
N THR A 286 -24.10 17.72 27.30
CA THR A 286 -23.30 17.05 26.25
C THR A 286 -22.99 18.03 25.14
N ASP A 287 -21.71 18.20 24.82
CA ASP A 287 -21.30 18.98 23.65
C ASP A 287 -22.00 18.47 22.37
N THR A 288 -22.27 19.37 21.43
CA THR A 288 -22.71 19.03 20.08
C THR A 288 -21.71 18.07 19.44
N LEU A 289 -22.17 16.89 19.01
CA LEU A 289 -21.32 15.81 18.52
C LEU A 289 -22.03 14.96 17.47
N ILE A 290 -21.23 14.15 16.77
CA ILE A 290 -21.73 13.19 15.77
C ILE A 290 -21.37 11.77 16.21
N ASN A 291 -22.40 10.96 16.47
CA ASN A 291 -22.26 9.53 16.67
C ASN A 291 -22.37 8.80 15.32
N TYR A 292 -21.47 7.87 15.06
CA TYR A 292 -21.39 7.14 13.79
C TYR A 292 -20.90 5.70 14.01
N ASN A 293 -21.26 4.78 13.12
CA ASN A 293 -20.62 3.47 13.04
C ASN A 293 -19.30 3.58 12.26
N LYS A 294 -18.27 2.81 12.60
CA LYS A 294 -16.99 2.72 11.88
C LYS A 294 -17.13 2.76 10.35
N GLU A 295 -18.06 1.99 9.77
CA GLU A 295 -18.27 1.95 8.31
C GLU A 295 -18.80 3.27 7.72
N ASP A 296 -19.48 4.08 8.53
CA ASP A 296 -20.15 5.32 8.12
C ASP A 296 -19.30 6.57 8.39
N TYR A 297 -18.02 6.39 8.77
CA TYR A 297 -17.13 7.48 9.17
C TYR A 297 -17.11 8.65 8.17
N TYR A 298 -16.98 8.37 6.87
CA TYR A 298 -16.87 9.45 5.87
C TYR A 298 -18.19 10.18 5.63
N ILE A 299 -19.32 9.55 5.92
CA ILE A 299 -20.65 10.18 5.94
C ILE A 299 -20.71 11.17 7.11
N ALA A 300 -20.33 10.70 8.30
CA ALA A 300 -20.27 11.52 9.51
C ALA A 300 -19.30 12.70 9.34
N TYR A 301 -18.11 12.45 8.79
CA TYR A 301 -17.10 13.47 8.53
C TYR A 301 -17.63 14.59 7.62
N LYS A 302 -18.28 14.23 6.50
CA LYS A 302 -18.91 15.20 5.60
C LYS A 302 -19.97 16.05 6.30
N ILE A 303 -20.84 15.40 7.08
CA ILE A 303 -21.86 16.10 7.87
C ILE A 303 -21.21 17.05 8.88
N GLY A 304 -20.19 16.60 9.61
CA GLY A 304 -19.49 17.41 10.61
C GLY A 304 -18.82 18.62 10.00
N LYS A 305 -18.09 18.46 8.88
CA LYS A 305 -17.50 19.60 8.16
C LYS A 305 -18.54 20.58 7.64
N LYS A 306 -19.71 20.11 7.22
CA LYS A 306 -20.80 20.99 6.77
C LYS A 306 -21.44 21.78 7.91
N LEU A 307 -21.61 21.15 9.07
CA LEU A 307 -22.28 21.73 10.24
C LEU A 307 -21.33 22.46 11.20
N GLY A 308 -20.02 22.35 11.00
CA GLY A 308 -19.00 22.91 11.90
C GLY A 308 -18.89 22.14 13.22
N ILE A 309 -19.04 20.81 13.17
CA ILE A 309 -18.97 19.92 14.34
C ILE A 309 -17.69 19.10 14.27
N ASP A 310 -16.87 19.21 15.31
CA ASP A 310 -15.52 18.63 15.36
C ASP A 310 -15.45 17.39 16.25
N LYS A 311 -16.49 17.16 17.06
CA LYS A 311 -16.57 16.06 18.02
C LYS A 311 -17.27 14.86 17.39
N PHE A 312 -16.50 13.80 17.15
CA PHE A 312 -16.97 12.54 16.57
C PHE A 312 -16.83 11.41 17.58
N VAL A 313 -17.86 10.56 17.70
CA VAL A 313 -17.87 9.42 18.62
C VAL A 313 -18.31 8.17 17.86
N GLU A 314 -17.43 7.16 17.84
CA GLU A 314 -17.74 5.87 17.24
C GLU A 314 -18.69 5.05 18.13
N LYS A 315 -19.69 4.43 17.49
CA LYS A 315 -20.78 3.67 18.12
C LYS A 315 -21.15 2.46 17.25
N ASP A 316 -20.83 1.26 17.75
CA ASP A 316 -21.05 0.00 17.03
C ASP A 316 -22.53 -0.38 16.91
N ASP A 317 -23.40 0.17 17.76
CA ASP A 317 -24.84 -0.11 17.79
C ASP A 317 -25.65 0.70 16.76
N LEU A 318 -25.00 1.65 16.06
CA LEU A 318 -25.62 2.35 14.94
C LEU A 318 -25.52 1.49 13.69
N ASN A 319 -26.64 1.34 12.98
CA ASN A 319 -26.68 0.65 11.71
C ASN A 319 -27.32 1.55 10.65
N ASN A 320 -26.58 1.79 9.58
CA ASN A 320 -27.01 2.58 8.43
C ASN A 320 -27.59 3.96 8.81
N LYS A 321 -26.99 4.57 9.84
CA LYS A 321 -27.42 5.85 10.39
C LYS A 321 -26.28 6.62 11.04
N VAL A 322 -26.34 7.94 10.92
CA VAL A 322 -25.54 8.89 11.70
C VAL A 322 -26.48 9.67 12.61
N MET A 323 -26.05 9.92 13.84
CA MET A 323 -26.80 10.72 14.80
C MET A 323 -26.03 11.99 15.15
N VAL A 324 -26.62 13.15 14.86
CA VAL A 324 -26.12 14.46 15.25
C VAL A 324 -26.81 14.84 16.55
N VAL A 325 -26.07 14.86 17.65
CA VAL A 325 -26.57 15.27 18.96
C VAL A 325 -26.30 16.75 19.13
N VAL A 326 -27.33 17.52 19.43
CA VAL A 326 -27.28 18.98 19.57
C VAL A 326 -27.84 19.35 20.93
N GLU A 327 -27.07 20.10 21.71
CA GLU A 327 -27.53 20.65 22.98
C GLU A 327 -28.60 21.74 22.81
#